data_AF-A0A383VP52-F1
#
_entry.id   AF-A0A383VP52-F1
#
_cell.length_a   1.000
_cell.length_b   1.000
_cell.length_c   1.000
_cell.angle_alpha   90.00
_cell.angle_beta   90.00
_cell.angle_gamma   90.00
#
_symmetry.space_group_name_H-M   'P 1'
#
loop_
_entity.id
_entity.type
_entity.pdbx_description
1 polymer ?
#
loop_
_entity_poly.entity_id
_entity_poly.type
_entity_poly.pdbx_seq_one_letter_code
_entity_poly.pdbx_strand_id
1 'polypeptide(L)'
;VKPVSKTSSGGCQTVNVETYGGGLWYTWFDRDLGLAGRVLVREGSKLQHKLVKVDKPVLRIPMLAIHLQRNLYQEGFKPNFQDHLKPVLATIPKAPKPAAAAAAASSAAPAPAPTNGSSASTAAAPGNVVDNHHAALLALVAEQLGCAAEDIVDFELNLCDVQPGVLGGAAEEFVFVGRLDNLASCYTALEALIDSCKSPDDLANEPAVRAVAMFDHEEVGSDSAQGAGGPVMRDTITRVARLLAQGEEGSIERTLRQSFLISADMAHALHPNYTDKHDALHAPAFQGGLVLKHNSNQRYATNAISAALFREVGRRAGVPVQEFCVRNDMPCGSTIGPILAHNLGCRTVDVGMPQLSMHSIREMAGVDDVLLAYRHFLAFFRTFSELDASLDIDSLPPPDIKGTIREPACSHVH
;
A
#
# COMPACT_ATOMS: atom_id res chain seq x y z
N VAL A 1 13.54 -1.82 6.99
CA VAL A 1 14.93 -1.81 7.54
C VAL A 1 15.71 -2.86 6.76
N LYS A 2 16.94 -2.60 6.31
CA LYS A 2 17.69 -3.59 5.52
C LYS A 2 18.07 -4.82 6.37
N PRO A 3 18.18 -6.03 5.78
CA PRO A 3 18.57 -7.26 6.50
C PRO A 3 19.92 -7.16 7.24
N VAL A 4 20.83 -6.33 6.73
CA VAL A 4 22.02 -5.87 7.46
C VAL A 4 21.93 -4.36 7.58
N SER A 5 21.64 -3.88 8.78
CA SER A 5 21.35 -2.46 9.00
C SER A 5 22.39 -1.73 9.85
N LYS A 6 23.27 -2.45 10.52
CA LYS A 6 24.32 -1.89 11.37
C LYS A 6 25.31 -1.05 10.58
N THR A 7 25.25 0.26 10.75
CA THR A 7 26.22 1.21 10.17
C THR A 7 26.58 2.29 11.19
N SER A 8 27.74 2.92 11.07
CA SER A 8 28.12 4.04 11.95
C SER A 8 28.80 5.14 11.16
N SER A 9 28.52 6.39 11.48
CA SER A 9 29.16 7.55 10.86
C SER A 9 29.08 8.75 11.81
N GLY A 10 30.08 9.63 11.79
CA GLY A 10 30.07 10.87 12.56
C GLY A 10 29.89 10.69 14.09
N GLY A 11 30.34 9.56 14.65
CA GLY A 11 30.15 9.25 16.08
C GLY A 11 28.76 8.73 16.46
N CYS A 12 27.90 8.47 15.46
CA CYS A 12 26.54 7.98 15.62
C CYS A 12 26.37 6.56 15.07
N GLN A 13 25.53 5.78 15.74
CA GLN A 13 24.92 4.56 15.21
C GLN A 13 23.79 4.95 14.26
N THR A 14 23.89 4.49 13.02
CA THR A 14 22.87 4.68 11.98
C THR A 14 22.28 3.35 11.55
N VAL A 15 21.05 3.38 11.04
CA VAL A 15 20.35 2.20 10.55
C VAL A 15 20.29 2.27 9.03
N ASN A 16 20.81 1.25 8.34
CA ASN A 16 20.67 1.16 6.89
C ASN A 16 19.20 0.81 6.54
N VAL A 17 18.61 1.60 5.67
CA VAL A 17 17.21 1.49 5.27
C VAL A 17 17.10 1.28 3.76
N GLU A 18 15.93 0.81 3.34
CA GLU A 18 15.57 0.58 1.96
C GLU A 18 14.37 1.46 1.62
N THR A 19 14.39 2.05 0.43
CA THR A 19 13.26 2.79 -0.12
C THR A 19 12.27 1.78 -0.70
N TYR A 20 11.05 1.79 -0.19
CA TYR A 20 9.96 0.96 -0.67
C TYR A 20 8.90 1.84 -1.34
N GLY A 21 8.56 1.55 -2.60
CA GLY A 21 7.61 2.34 -3.37
C GLY A 21 8.12 3.68 -3.89
N GLY A 22 7.20 4.48 -4.43
CA GLY A 22 7.46 5.79 -5.06
C GLY A 22 7.47 6.97 -4.09
N GLY A 23 8.04 6.82 -2.90
CA GLY A 23 7.95 7.79 -1.80
C GLY A 23 8.49 9.19 -2.12
N LEU A 24 7.82 10.24 -1.60
CA LEU A 24 8.37 11.59 -1.53
C LEU A 24 9.41 11.68 -0.40
N TRP A 25 10.58 11.07 -0.63
CA TRP A 25 11.61 10.81 0.39
C TRP A 25 12.12 12.06 1.12
N TYR A 26 12.06 13.24 0.51
CA TYR A 26 12.42 14.49 1.18
C TYR A 26 11.50 14.84 2.35
N THR A 27 10.24 14.35 2.35
CA THR A 27 9.28 14.60 3.44
C THR A 27 9.58 13.78 4.70
N TRP A 28 10.42 12.75 4.58
CA TRP A 28 10.88 11.89 5.68
C TRP A 28 12.03 12.50 6.49
N PHE A 29 12.70 13.53 5.96
CA PHE A 29 13.73 14.24 6.69
C PHE A 29 13.12 15.05 7.83
N ASP A 30 13.86 15.17 8.93
CA ASP A 30 13.51 15.92 10.13
C ASP A 30 12.18 15.51 10.79
N ARG A 31 11.74 14.28 10.52
CA ARG A 31 10.62 13.61 11.18
C ARG A 31 11.07 12.83 12.40
N ASP A 32 10.17 12.74 13.36
CA ASP A 32 10.30 11.92 14.54
C ASP A 32 9.79 10.52 14.20
N LEU A 33 10.70 9.56 14.07
CA LEU A 33 10.40 8.25 13.48
C LEU A 33 10.44 7.15 14.53
N GLY A 34 9.42 6.30 14.47
CA GLY A 34 9.31 5.02 15.16
C GLY A 34 9.54 3.86 14.20
N LEU A 35 9.17 2.65 14.66
CA LEU A 35 9.24 1.42 13.86
C LEU A 35 7.95 0.63 14.02
N ALA A 36 7.47 0.01 12.95
CA ALA A 36 6.35 -0.92 13.00
C ALA A 36 6.53 -2.04 11.97
N GLY A 37 6.07 -3.25 12.28
CA GLY A 37 6.13 -4.36 11.34
C GLY A 37 6.01 -5.72 12.00
N ARG A 38 6.62 -6.73 11.40
CA ARG A 38 6.61 -8.12 11.88
C ARG A 38 7.99 -8.59 12.28
N VAL A 39 8.02 -9.49 13.24
CA VAL A 39 9.22 -10.11 13.80
C VAL A 39 8.97 -11.61 13.93
N LEU A 40 9.93 -12.40 13.46
CA LEU A 40 9.97 -13.84 13.71
C LEU A 40 10.80 -14.08 14.96
N VAL A 41 10.20 -14.71 15.97
CA VAL A 41 10.87 -15.04 17.23
C VAL A 41 10.90 -16.54 17.46
N ARG A 42 11.99 -17.01 18.07
CA ARG A 42 12.14 -18.39 18.52
C ARG A 42 11.56 -18.53 19.92
N GLU A 43 10.63 -19.46 20.08
CA GLU A 43 10.08 -19.84 21.37
C GLU A 43 10.27 -21.34 21.58
N GLY A 44 11.35 -21.71 22.25
CA GLY A 44 11.79 -23.10 22.35
C GLY A 44 12.13 -23.68 20.97
N SER A 45 11.38 -24.69 20.53
CA SER A 45 11.56 -25.32 19.21
C SER A 45 10.70 -24.70 18.10
N LYS A 46 9.84 -23.74 18.41
CA LYS A 46 8.90 -23.14 17.46
C LYS A 46 9.38 -21.77 16.98
N LEU A 47 9.00 -21.42 15.76
CA LEU A 47 9.06 -20.05 15.24
C LEU A 47 7.67 -19.43 15.33
N GLN A 48 7.59 -18.22 15.88
CA GLN A 48 6.36 -17.45 15.96
C GLN A 48 6.48 -16.15 15.21
N HIS A 49 5.39 -15.74 14.57
CA HIS A 49 5.23 -14.44 13.96
C HIS A 49 4.55 -13.49 14.94
N LYS A 50 5.20 -12.37 15.27
CA LYS A 50 4.66 -11.31 16.14
C LYS A 50 4.68 -9.97 15.42
N LEU A 51 3.67 -9.14 15.69
CA LEU A 51 3.66 -7.75 15.27
C LEU A 51 4.30 -6.88 16.35
N VAL A 52 5.01 -5.83 15.95
CA VAL A 52 5.65 -4.88 16.85
C VAL A 52 5.39 -3.45 16.40
N LYS A 53 5.22 -2.55 17.36
CA LYS A 53 5.19 -1.11 17.15
C LYS A 53 6.00 -0.41 18.23
N VAL A 54 7.12 0.20 17.86
CA VAL A 54 7.88 1.12 18.71
C VAL A 54 7.33 2.52 18.48
N ASP A 55 6.34 2.90 19.29
CA ASP A 55 5.61 4.17 19.18
C ASP A 55 6.31 5.32 19.93
N LYS A 56 7.63 5.39 19.79
CA LYS A 56 8.49 6.42 20.39
C LYS A 56 9.43 6.97 19.31
N PRO A 57 9.81 8.25 19.36
CA PRO A 57 10.70 8.86 18.38
C PRO A 57 12.15 8.40 18.60
N VAL A 58 12.48 7.22 18.06
CA VAL A 58 13.78 6.55 18.26
C VAL A 58 14.72 6.73 17.07
N LEU A 59 14.21 7.18 15.93
CA LEU A 59 14.96 7.39 14.70
C LEU A 59 14.71 8.80 14.17
N ARG A 60 15.72 9.38 13.53
CA ARG A 60 15.61 10.66 12.82
C ARG A 60 16.54 10.71 11.61
N ILE A 61 16.04 11.19 10.48
CA ILE A 61 16.87 11.48 9.29
C ILE A 61 17.13 12.99 9.26
N PRO A 62 18.27 13.49 9.76
CA PRO A 62 18.50 14.92 9.85
C PRO A 62 18.85 15.54 8.49
N MET A 63 18.35 16.74 8.21
CA MET A 63 18.82 17.55 7.09
C MET A 63 20.26 18.04 7.32
N LEU A 64 21.02 18.20 6.23
CA LEU A 64 22.24 18.99 6.28
C LEU A 64 21.89 20.48 6.41
N ALA A 65 22.57 21.18 7.31
CA ALA A 65 22.34 22.61 7.52
C ALA A 65 22.63 23.41 6.23
N ILE A 66 21.73 24.34 5.89
CA ILE A 66 21.82 25.18 4.67
C ILE A 66 23.17 25.91 4.52
N HIS A 67 23.81 26.28 5.63
CA HIS A 67 25.12 26.93 5.65
C HIS A 67 26.23 26.09 4.99
N LEU A 68 26.08 24.77 5.02
CA LEU A 68 26.98 23.77 4.44
C LEU A 68 26.48 23.24 3.08
N GLN A 69 25.30 23.69 2.63
CA GLN A 69 24.68 23.33 1.35
C GLN A 69 24.11 24.58 0.66
N ARG A 70 24.97 25.56 0.39
CA ARG A 70 24.54 26.91 -0.03
C ARG A 70 23.79 26.97 -1.35
N ASN A 71 23.96 25.98 -2.24
CA ASN A 71 23.31 25.95 -3.55
C ASN A 71 21.91 25.31 -3.54
N LEU A 72 21.36 24.96 -2.37
CA LEU A 72 20.06 24.27 -2.26
C LEU A 72 18.92 25.01 -2.96
N TYR A 73 18.89 26.35 -2.88
CA TYR A 73 17.85 27.18 -3.48
C TYR A 73 17.93 27.22 -5.02
N GLN A 74 19.13 27.08 -5.60
CA GLN A 74 19.34 27.10 -7.04
C GLN A 74 19.19 25.71 -7.66
N GLU A 75 19.73 24.68 -6.99
CA GLU A 75 19.83 23.32 -7.55
C GLU A 75 18.70 22.39 -7.10
N GLY A 76 17.96 22.77 -6.06
CA GLY A 76 16.96 21.95 -5.39
C GLY A 76 17.57 20.94 -4.41
N PHE A 77 16.72 20.34 -3.58
CA PHE A 77 17.13 19.26 -2.68
C PHE A 77 17.19 17.92 -3.42
N LYS A 78 18.39 17.38 -3.58
CA LYS A 78 18.67 16.14 -4.32
C LYS A 78 19.45 15.15 -3.43
N PRO A 79 18.82 14.56 -2.40
CA PRO A 79 19.52 13.63 -1.53
C PRO A 79 19.86 12.34 -2.29
N ASN A 80 21.05 11.78 -2.04
CA ASN A 80 21.36 10.42 -2.44
C ASN A 80 20.59 9.46 -1.51
N PHE A 81 19.71 8.62 -2.05
CA PHE A 81 18.85 7.76 -1.24
C PHE A 81 19.60 6.64 -0.49
N GLN A 82 20.79 6.24 -0.96
CA GLN A 82 21.60 5.27 -0.25
C GLN A 82 22.39 5.93 0.91
N ASP A 83 22.90 7.14 0.71
CA ASP A 83 23.82 7.75 1.68
C ASP A 83 23.14 8.73 2.64
N HIS A 84 22.10 9.44 2.19
CA HIS A 84 21.50 10.54 2.94
C HIS A 84 20.17 10.18 3.64
N LEU A 85 19.61 8.97 3.41
CA LEU A 85 18.39 8.50 4.09
C LEU A 85 18.65 7.63 5.33
N LYS A 86 19.90 7.46 5.76
CA LYS A 86 20.22 6.65 6.95
C LYS A 86 19.79 7.39 8.22
N PRO A 87 18.75 6.96 8.94
CA PRO A 87 18.38 7.57 10.21
C PRO A 87 19.47 7.34 11.27
N VAL A 88 19.61 8.32 12.14
CA VAL A 88 20.38 8.24 13.38
C VAL A 88 19.53 7.56 14.45
N LEU A 89 20.10 6.57 15.13
CA LEU A 89 19.48 5.84 16.25
C LEU A 89 20.02 6.30 17.61
N ALA A 90 21.35 6.39 17.73
CA ALA A 90 22.02 6.76 18.99
C ALA A 90 23.43 7.28 18.74
N THR A 91 24.01 8.00 19.70
CA THR A 91 25.46 8.28 19.71
C THR A 91 26.23 7.07 20.26
N ILE A 92 27.43 6.78 19.74
CA ILE A 92 28.25 5.64 20.20
C ILE A 92 28.47 5.62 21.73
N PRO A 93 28.74 6.75 22.43
CA PRO A 93 28.94 6.73 23.88
C PRO A 93 27.69 6.38 24.71
N LYS A 94 26.49 6.66 24.17
CA LYS A 94 25.20 6.33 24.82
C LYS A 94 24.61 5.01 24.37
N ALA A 95 25.19 4.37 23.35
CA ALA A 95 24.74 3.06 22.93
C ALA A 95 24.98 2.04 24.06
N PRO A 96 24.04 1.10 24.29
CA PRO A 96 24.27 0.00 25.22
C PRO A 96 25.56 -0.72 24.82
N LYS A 97 26.48 -0.89 25.76
CA LYS A 97 27.64 -1.75 25.52
C LYS A 97 27.11 -3.18 25.31
N PRO A 98 27.55 -3.91 24.28
CA PRO A 98 27.17 -5.30 24.13
C PRO A 98 27.48 -6.03 25.44
N ALA A 99 26.52 -6.79 25.96
CA ALA A 99 26.73 -7.60 27.15
C ALA A 99 27.95 -8.50 26.87
N ALA A 100 29.00 -8.35 27.66
CA ALA A 100 30.14 -9.24 27.58
C ALA A 100 29.63 -10.67 27.78
N ALA A 101 29.80 -11.52 26.76
CA ALA A 101 29.51 -12.94 26.86
C ALA A 101 30.09 -13.45 28.19
N ALA A 102 29.22 -14.02 29.02
CA ALA A 102 29.58 -14.50 30.35
C ALA A 102 30.80 -15.40 30.25
N ALA A 103 31.90 -14.98 30.89
CA ALA A 103 33.13 -15.74 30.97
C ALA A 103 32.86 -17.05 31.74
N ALA A 104 32.72 -18.15 31.01
CA ALA A 104 32.89 -19.48 31.56
C ALA A 104 34.40 -19.75 31.64
N ALA A 105 34.93 -19.67 32.85
CA ALA A 105 36.29 -20.06 33.17
C ALA A 105 36.48 -21.57 32.89
N SER A 106 37.47 -21.91 32.07
CA SER A 106 38.23 -23.14 32.27
C SER A 106 39.69 -22.94 31.86
N SER A 107 40.55 -23.47 32.71
CA SER A 107 42.00 -23.32 32.77
C SER A 107 42.73 -24.13 31.71
N ALA A 108 43.70 -23.54 31.00
CA ALA A 108 44.84 -24.26 30.43
C ALA A 108 46.05 -23.32 30.24
N ALA A 109 47.24 -23.87 30.49
CA ALA A 109 48.55 -23.23 30.63
C ALA A 109 49.16 -22.67 29.31
N PRO A 110 50.23 -21.85 29.36
CA PRO A 110 50.67 -21.01 28.24
C PRO A 110 51.79 -21.63 27.40
N ALA A 111 51.73 -21.45 26.07
CA ALA A 111 52.87 -21.42 25.12
C ALA A 111 52.39 -21.15 23.68
N PRO A 112 53.28 -20.77 22.73
CA PRO A 112 54.12 -19.58 22.67
C PRO A 112 53.73 -18.66 21.48
N ALA A 113 54.34 -17.48 21.39
CA ALA A 113 54.03 -16.44 20.41
C ALA A 113 54.19 -16.87 18.93
N PRO A 114 53.34 -16.42 18.00
CA PRO A 114 53.60 -16.49 16.58
C PRO A 114 54.03 -15.14 15.98
N THR A 115 54.95 -15.28 15.04
CA THR A 115 55.54 -14.28 14.15
C THR A 115 54.56 -13.74 13.11
N ASN A 116 54.87 -12.53 12.62
CA ASN A 116 54.22 -11.80 11.53
C ASN A 116 53.86 -12.64 10.29
N GLY A 117 52.68 -12.38 9.70
CA GLY A 117 52.47 -12.57 8.26
C GLY A 117 51.08 -13.04 7.81
N SER A 118 50.43 -12.18 7.03
CA SER A 118 49.28 -12.41 6.14
C SER A 118 47.87 -12.36 6.75
N SER A 119 47.10 -11.43 6.18
CA SER A 119 45.67 -11.23 6.36
C SER A 119 44.88 -12.45 5.88
N ALA A 120 44.30 -13.20 6.81
CA ALA A 120 43.21 -14.11 6.54
C ALA A 120 41.96 -13.55 7.22
N SER A 121 40.98 -13.14 6.43
CA SER A 121 39.64 -12.84 6.92
C SER A 121 39.08 -14.11 7.56
N THR A 122 38.98 -14.13 8.87
CA THR A 122 38.20 -15.15 9.56
C THR A 122 36.73 -14.90 9.22
N ALA A 123 36.21 -15.71 8.30
CA ALA A 123 34.79 -15.76 7.99
C ALA A 123 34.02 -16.03 9.28
N ALA A 124 33.19 -15.08 9.69
CA ALA A 124 32.24 -15.25 10.77
C ALA A 124 31.25 -16.37 10.42
N ALA A 125 30.84 -17.16 11.42
CA ALA A 125 29.80 -18.16 11.28
C ALA A 125 28.50 -17.52 10.70
N PRO A 126 27.68 -18.28 9.97
CA PRO A 126 26.52 -17.71 9.29
C PRO A 126 25.47 -17.16 10.28
N GLY A 127 25.18 -15.86 10.16
CA GLY A 127 23.82 -15.34 10.09
C GLY A 127 23.02 -15.18 11.40
N ASN A 128 23.60 -14.65 12.48
CA ASN A 128 22.80 -14.21 13.61
C ASN A 128 22.36 -12.74 13.43
N VAL A 129 21.06 -12.46 13.56
CA VAL A 129 20.47 -11.10 13.55
C VAL A 129 21.20 -10.15 14.49
N VAL A 130 21.73 -10.67 15.61
CA VAL A 130 22.51 -9.89 16.59
C VAL A 130 23.76 -9.22 15.99
N ASP A 131 24.39 -9.83 14.99
CA ASP A 131 25.58 -9.26 14.33
C ASP A 131 25.21 -8.23 13.25
N ASN A 132 24.06 -8.43 12.60
CA ASN A 132 23.57 -7.65 11.48
C ASN A 132 23.02 -6.26 11.87
N HIS A 133 22.66 -6.08 13.14
CA HIS A 133 21.99 -4.90 13.64
C HIS A 133 22.68 -4.32 14.88
N HIS A 134 22.42 -3.04 15.20
CA HIS A 134 22.88 -2.48 16.47
C HIS A 134 22.10 -3.09 17.63
N ALA A 135 22.79 -3.44 18.72
CA ALA A 135 22.16 -3.94 19.96
C ALA A 135 21.04 -3.01 20.48
N ALA A 136 21.19 -1.69 20.34
CA ALA A 136 20.15 -0.72 20.69
C ALA A 136 18.84 -0.93 19.90
N LEU A 137 18.93 -1.25 18.60
CA LEU A 137 17.76 -1.48 17.76
C LEU A 137 17.04 -2.76 18.18
N LEU A 138 17.79 -3.85 18.38
CA LEU A 138 17.24 -5.13 18.80
C LEU A 138 16.62 -5.05 20.20
N ALA A 139 17.25 -4.31 21.13
CA ALA A 139 16.71 -4.10 22.46
C ALA A 139 15.35 -3.39 22.43
N LEU A 140 15.17 -2.37 21.57
CA LEU A 140 13.88 -1.69 21.41
C LEU A 140 12.78 -2.66 20.94
N VAL A 141 13.10 -3.52 19.98
CA VAL A 141 12.15 -4.51 19.45
C VAL A 141 11.85 -5.59 20.49
N ALA A 142 12.89 -6.13 21.13
CA ALA A 142 12.80 -7.16 22.15
C ALA A 142 12.00 -6.69 23.39
N GLU A 143 12.20 -5.44 23.82
CA GLU A 143 11.44 -4.81 24.91
C GLU A 143 9.94 -4.77 24.58
N GLN A 144 9.57 -4.36 23.36
CA GLN A 144 8.17 -4.33 22.93
C GLN A 144 7.54 -5.73 22.85
N LEU A 145 8.34 -6.76 22.53
CA LEU A 145 7.85 -8.14 22.40
C LEU A 145 7.94 -8.97 23.69
N GLY A 146 8.61 -8.45 24.72
CA GLY A 146 8.86 -9.18 25.97
C GLY A 146 9.72 -10.43 25.79
N CYS A 147 10.68 -10.42 24.87
CA CYS A 147 11.60 -11.54 24.61
C CYS A 147 13.08 -11.12 24.73
N ALA A 148 14.00 -12.08 24.62
CA ALA A 148 15.42 -11.76 24.51
C ALA A 148 15.76 -11.31 23.07
N ALA A 149 16.83 -10.52 22.89
CA ALA A 149 17.25 -10.09 21.55
C ALA A 149 17.75 -11.27 20.71
N GLU A 150 18.30 -12.28 21.38
CA GLU A 150 18.80 -13.54 20.80
C GLU A 150 17.68 -14.45 20.32
N ASP A 151 16.44 -14.25 20.79
CA ASP A 151 15.27 -14.98 20.33
C ASP A 151 14.77 -14.43 18.98
N ILE A 152 15.18 -13.23 18.58
CA ILE A 152 14.80 -12.64 17.30
C ILE A 152 15.53 -13.35 16.17
N VAL A 153 14.77 -13.98 15.28
CA VAL A 153 15.27 -14.75 14.13
C VAL A 153 15.38 -13.91 12.88
N ASP A 154 14.39 -13.05 12.62
CA ASP A 154 14.39 -12.08 11.52
C ASP A 154 13.23 -11.07 11.70
N PHE A 155 13.20 -10.00 10.91
CA PHE A 155 12.09 -9.04 10.92
C PHE A 155 11.93 -8.27 9.60
N GLU A 156 10.71 -7.78 9.37
CA GLU A 156 10.41 -6.74 8.39
C GLU A 156 9.82 -5.54 9.14
N LEU A 157 10.61 -4.49 9.26
CA LEU A 157 10.26 -3.27 9.98
C LEU A 157 10.24 -2.07 9.05
N ASN A 158 9.11 -1.38 9.04
CA ASN A 158 8.92 -0.09 8.40
C ASN A 158 9.22 1.02 9.39
N LEU A 159 9.85 2.09 8.91
CA LEU A 159 9.90 3.34 9.66
C LEU A 159 8.53 4.03 9.55
N CYS A 160 8.09 4.69 10.62
CA CYS A 160 6.82 5.40 10.63
C CYS A 160 6.93 6.72 11.38
N ASP A 161 6.27 7.77 10.88
CA ASP A 161 6.07 9.01 11.65
C ASP A 161 5.27 8.70 12.92
N VAL A 162 5.76 9.14 14.08
CA VAL A 162 5.05 8.97 15.36
C VAL A 162 4.01 10.08 15.57
N GLN A 163 4.03 11.14 14.75
CA GLN A 163 3.03 12.20 14.82
C GLN A 163 1.63 11.65 14.47
N PRO A 164 0.67 11.66 15.41
CA PRO A 164 -0.67 11.12 15.17
C PRO A 164 -1.38 11.82 14.00
N GLY A 165 -2.33 11.11 13.39
CA GLY A 165 -3.29 11.72 12.47
C GLY A 165 -4.18 12.72 13.20
N VAL A 166 -4.49 13.84 12.57
CA VAL A 166 -5.35 14.89 13.16
C VAL A 166 -6.29 15.45 12.12
N LEU A 167 -7.40 16.02 12.59
CA LEU A 167 -8.18 16.96 11.80
C LEU A 167 -7.46 18.32 11.79
N GLY A 168 -7.61 19.06 10.70
CA GLY A 168 -6.99 20.37 10.54
C GLY A 168 -7.66 21.24 9.50
N GLY A 169 -7.07 22.42 9.27
CA GLY A 169 -7.75 23.52 8.56
C GLY A 169 -8.54 24.41 9.53
N ALA A 170 -8.91 25.61 9.10
CA ALA A 170 -9.61 26.57 9.95
C ALA A 170 -11.00 26.06 10.42
N ALA A 171 -11.61 25.15 9.65
CA ALA A 171 -12.89 24.52 9.93
C ALA A 171 -12.78 23.02 10.25
N GLU A 172 -11.58 22.50 10.54
CA GLU A 172 -11.34 21.05 10.77
C GLU A 172 -11.80 20.17 9.59
N GLU A 173 -11.77 20.71 8.36
CA GLU A 173 -12.31 20.11 7.15
C GLU A 173 -11.34 19.12 6.44
N PHE A 174 -10.12 19.00 6.95
CA PHE A 174 -9.07 18.15 6.38
C PHE A 174 -8.57 17.10 7.37
N VAL A 175 -8.16 15.95 6.82
CA VAL A 175 -7.43 14.90 7.52
C VAL A 175 -5.95 15.01 7.19
N PHE A 176 -5.10 15.19 8.21
CA PHE A 176 -3.64 15.19 8.07
C PHE A 176 -3.05 13.94 8.70
N VAL A 177 -2.66 12.96 7.89
CA VAL A 177 -2.08 11.69 8.35
C VAL A 177 -1.27 11.05 7.24
N GLY A 178 -0.27 10.24 7.59
CA GLY A 178 0.43 9.41 6.60
C GLY A 178 -0.35 8.16 6.23
N ARG A 179 -0.12 7.62 5.03
CA ARG A 179 -0.72 6.37 4.52
C ARG A 179 -2.23 6.47 4.29
N LEU A 180 -2.75 7.67 4.00
CA LEU A 180 -4.07 7.81 3.39
C LEU A 180 -4.10 6.95 2.12
N ASP A 181 -3.04 7.06 1.33
CA ASP A 181 -2.69 6.13 0.28
C ASP A 181 -2.14 4.81 0.88
N ASN A 182 -2.86 3.69 0.88
CA ASN A 182 -4.28 3.55 0.51
C ASN A 182 -5.14 3.04 1.69
N LEU A 183 -4.70 3.25 2.93
CA LEU A 183 -5.46 2.80 4.11
C LEU A 183 -6.82 3.49 4.23
N ALA A 184 -7.00 4.67 3.63
CA ALA A 184 -8.29 5.34 3.60
C ALA A 184 -9.33 4.52 2.81
N SER A 185 -8.96 4.00 1.63
CA SER A 185 -9.85 3.13 0.85
C SER A 185 -10.06 1.78 1.55
N CYS A 186 -9.01 1.20 2.14
CA CYS A 186 -9.14 -0.03 2.93
C CYS A 186 -10.13 0.13 4.08
N TYR A 187 -10.02 1.22 4.84
CA TYR A 187 -10.92 1.53 5.95
C TYR A 187 -12.36 1.69 5.49
N THR A 188 -12.61 2.57 4.51
CA THR A 188 -13.97 2.86 4.05
C THR A 188 -14.64 1.66 3.37
N ALA A 189 -13.91 0.85 2.61
CA ALA A 189 -14.43 -0.36 1.99
C ALA A 189 -14.77 -1.44 3.03
N LEU A 190 -13.92 -1.63 4.04
CA LEU A 190 -14.15 -2.60 5.11
C LEU A 190 -15.35 -2.22 5.99
N GLU A 191 -15.43 -0.97 6.42
CA GLU A 191 -16.56 -0.46 7.21
C GLU A 191 -17.88 -0.60 6.42
N ALA A 192 -17.87 -0.26 5.13
CA ALA A 192 -19.02 -0.43 4.26
C ALA A 192 -19.44 -1.90 4.11
N LEU A 193 -18.48 -2.82 3.97
CA LEU A 193 -18.78 -4.27 3.89
C LEU A 193 -19.43 -4.76 5.19
N ILE A 194 -18.83 -4.43 6.34
CA ILE A 194 -19.35 -4.79 7.67
C ILE A 194 -20.78 -4.27 7.84
N ASP A 195 -21.01 -3.00 7.52
CA ASP A 195 -22.31 -2.34 7.67
C ASP A 195 -23.36 -2.79 6.65
N SER A 196 -22.92 -3.34 5.54
CA SER A 196 -23.82 -3.99 4.58
C SER A 196 -24.34 -5.33 5.07
N CYS A 197 -23.74 -5.93 6.11
CA CYS A 197 -24.02 -7.29 6.59
C CYS A 197 -24.44 -7.34 8.08
N LYS A 198 -25.00 -6.25 8.62
CA LYS A 198 -25.31 -6.13 10.06
C LYS A 198 -26.49 -6.99 10.51
N SER A 199 -27.49 -7.14 9.65
CA SER A 199 -28.69 -7.95 9.89
C SER A 199 -28.68 -9.21 9.01
N PRO A 200 -29.19 -10.36 9.47
CA PRO A 200 -29.42 -11.53 8.61
C PRO A 200 -30.24 -11.21 7.35
N ASP A 201 -31.18 -10.27 7.47
CA ASP A 201 -32.04 -9.85 6.35
C ASP A 201 -31.26 -9.10 5.25
N ASP A 202 -30.11 -8.50 5.56
CA ASP A 202 -29.32 -7.72 4.60
C ASP A 202 -28.71 -8.60 3.49
N LEU A 203 -28.59 -9.90 3.74
CA LEU A 203 -28.06 -10.91 2.82
C LEU A 203 -29.12 -11.91 2.35
N ALA A 204 -30.33 -11.88 2.90
CA ALA A 204 -31.35 -12.90 2.63
C ALA A 204 -31.73 -13.00 1.14
N ASN A 205 -31.68 -11.88 0.43
CA ASN A 205 -31.98 -11.80 -1.01
C ASN A 205 -30.76 -11.41 -1.85
N GLU A 206 -29.55 -11.47 -1.31
CA GLU A 206 -28.33 -11.12 -2.03
C GLU A 206 -27.90 -12.31 -2.93
N PRO A 207 -27.97 -12.19 -4.27
CA PRO A 207 -27.55 -13.26 -5.17
C PRO A 207 -26.03 -13.37 -5.33
N ALA A 208 -25.27 -12.35 -4.94
CA ALA A 208 -23.81 -12.29 -5.12
C ALA A 208 -23.03 -12.52 -3.82
N VAL A 209 -21.72 -12.72 -3.94
CA VAL A 209 -20.81 -12.68 -2.79
C VAL A 209 -20.26 -11.27 -2.65
N ARG A 210 -20.51 -10.63 -1.51
CA ARG A 210 -19.87 -9.36 -1.16
C ARG A 210 -18.47 -9.64 -0.61
N ALA A 211 -17.46 -8.97 -1.16
CA ALA A 211 -16.08 -9.16 -0.76
C ALA A 211 -15.30 -7.85 -0.79
N VAL A 212 -14.30 -7.77 0.10
CA VAL A 212 -13.24 -6.76 0.08
C VAL A 212 -11.91 -7.52 0.11
N ALA A 213 -11.00 -7.16 -0.78
CA ALA A 213 -9.64 -7.69 -0.82
C ALA A 213 -8.65 -6.54 -0.71
N MET A 214 -7.69 -6.66 0.21
CA MET A 214 -6.65 -5.67 0.47
C MET A 214 -5.30 -6.32 0.14
N PHE A 215 -4.62 -5.77 -0.87
CA PHE A 215 -3.39 -6.35 -1.40
C PHE A 215 -2.17 -5.60 -0.89
N ASP A 216 -1.10 -6.33 -0.61
CA ASP A 216 0.22 -5.77 -0.36
C ASP A 216 0.93 -5.47 -1.69
N HIS A 217 2.07 -4.80 -1.63
CA HIS A 217 3.00 -4.65 -2.76
C HIS A 217 2.50 -3.85 -3.98
N GLU A 218 1.38 -3.14 -3.87
CA GLU A 218 0.87 -2.27 -4.94
C GLU A 218 1.95 -1.27 -5.41
N GLU A 219 2.54 -0.58 -4.44
CA GLU A 219 3.57 0.45 -4.59
C GLU A 219 4.86 -0.01 -5.29
N VAL A 220 5.04 -1.32 -5.42
CA VAL A 220 6.19 -1.95 -6.08
C VAL A 220 5.80 -2.83 -7.27
N GLY A 221 4.55 -2.71 -7.75
CA GLY A 221 4.05 -3.33 -8.98
C GLY A 221 3.13 -4.53 -8.80
N SER A 222 2.80 -4.93 -7.56
CA SER A 222 1.92 -6.06 -7.20
C SER A 222 2.40 -7.47 -7.58
N ASP A 223 3.61 -7.63 -8.12
CA ASP A 223 4.17 -8.91 -8.56
C ASP A 223 4.69 -9.74 -7.39
N SER A 224 3.77 -10.28 -6.59
CA SER A 224 4.08 -11.14 -5.44
C SER A 224 2.94 -12.10 -5.11
N ALA A 225 3.20 -13.06 -4.22
CA ALA A 225 2.19 -14.04 -3.81
C ALA A 225 0.96 -13.39 -3.13
N GLN A 226 1.16 -12.31 -2.38
CA GLN A 226 0.11 -11.56 -1.66
C GLN A 226 -0.34 -10.26 -2.36
N GLY A 227 0.30 -9.89 -3.47
CA GLY A 227 -0.07 -8.71 -4.26
C GLY A 227 -1.22 -9.01 -5.23
N ALA A 228 -1.76 -7.96 -5.84
CA ALA A 228 -2.88 -8.09 -6.79
C ALA A 228 -2.50 -8.85 -8.09
N GLY A 229 -1.22 -8.93 -8.43
CA GLY A 229 -0.71 -9.76 -9.52
C GLY A 229 -0.62 -11.25 -9.16
N GLY A 230 -0.76 -11.59 -7.89
CA GLY A 230 -0.71 -12.97 -7.38
C GLY A 230 -2.00 -13.76 -7.60
N PRO A 231 -1.96 -15.10 -7.40
CA PRO A 231 -3.10 -15.98 -7.66
C PRO A 231 -4.20 -15.87 -6.60
N VAL A 232 -3.94 -15.22 -5.47
CA VAL A 232 -4.78 -15.27 -4.25
C VAL A 232 -6.24 -14.92 -4.52
N MET A 233 -6.52 -13.90 -5.33
CA MET A 233 -7.90 -13.48 -5.61
C MET A 233 -8.62 -14.51 -6.49
N ARG A 234 -7.97 -14.98 -7.56
CA ARG A 234 -8.53 -15.97 -8.48
C ARG A 234 -8.79 -17.30 -7.77
N ASP A 235 -7.85 -17.74 -6.94
CA ASP A 235 -7.97 -18.98 -6.17
C ASP A 235 -9.09 -18.88 -5.13
N THR A 236 -9.23 -17.72 -4.48
CA THR A 236 -10.30 -17.48 -3.49
C THR A 236 -11.68 -17.53 -4.16
N ILE A 237 -11.89 -16.77 -5.25
CA ILE A 237 -13.14 -16.79 -6.01
C ILE A 237 -13.44 -18.21 -6.48
N THR A 238 -12.45 -18.91 -7.05
CA THR A 238 -12.61 -20.28 -7.54
C THR A 238 -13.07 -21.24 -6.45
N ARG A 239 -12.47 -21.15 -5.26
CA ARG A 239 -12.83 -22.02 -4.12
C ARG A 239 -14.24 -21.73 -3.60
N VAL A 240 -14.61 -20.45 -3.50
CA VAL A 240 -15.95 -20.03 -3.06
C VAL A 240 -17.01 -20.46 -4.08
N ALA A 241 -16.80 -20.17 -5.36
CA ALA A 241 -17.71 -20.54 -6.45
C ALA A 241 -17.93 -22.06 -6.52
N ARG A 242 -16.86 -22.86 -6.46
CA ARG A 242 -16.96 -24.33 -6.45
C ARG A 242 -17.79 -24.86 -5.28
N LEU A 243 -17.60 -24.28 -4.09
CA LEU A 243 -18.32 -24.69 -2.89
C LEU A 243 -19.81 -24.36 -2.99
N LEU A 244 -20.14 -23.13 -3.40
CA LEU A 244 -21.53 -22.66 -3.49
C LEU A 244 -22.30 -23.31 -4.65
N ALA A 245 -21.66 -23.51 -5.79
CA ALA A 245 -22.26 -24.16 -6.96
C ALA A 245 -22.22 -25.69 -6.91
N GLN A 246 -21.72 -26.30 -5.81
CA GLN A 246 -21.61 -27.75 -5.63
C GLN A 246 -20.92 -28.47 -6.80
N GLY A 247 -19.94 -27.80 -7.42
CA GLY A 247 -19.17 -28.34 -8.55
C GLY A 247 -19.86 -28.27 -9.92
N GLU A 248 -20.93 -27.50 -10.08
CA GLU A 248 -21.57 -27.28 -11.40
C GLU A 248 -20.57 -26.76 -12.44
N GLU A 249 -20.59 -27.38 -13.63
CA GLU A 249 -19.70 -27.04 -14.74
C GLU A 249 -19.92 -25.59 -15.21
N GLY A 250 -18.82 -24.87 -15.45
CA GLY A 250 -18.82 -23.47 -15.90
C GLY A 250 -19.19 -22.45 -14.83
N SER A 251 -19.41 -22.86 -13.57
CA SER A 251 -19.82 -21.97 -12.48
C SER A 251 -18.78 -20.88 -12.18
N ILE A 252 -17.50 -21.19 -12.28
CA ILE A 252 -16.39 -20.24 -12.03
C ILE A 252 -16.38 -19.17 -13.11
N GLU A 253 -16.46 -19.59 -14.38
CA GLU A 253 -16.44 -18.72 -15.55
C GLU A 253 -17.65 -17.78 -15.55
N ARG A 254 -18.85 -18.31 -15.23
CA ARG A 254 -20.06 -17.50 -15.06
C ARG A 254 -19.91 -16.50 -13.91
N THR A 255 -19.40 -16.95 -12.76
CA THR A 255 -19.16 -16.08 -11.59
C THR A 255 -18.23 -14.92 -11.95
N LEU A 256 -17.11 -15.18 -12.63
CA LEU A 256 -16.17 -14.13 -13.04
C LEU A 256 -16.81 -13.14 -14.01
N ARG A 257 -17.61 -13.61 -14.98
CA ARG A 257 -18.30 -12.72 -15.94
C ARG A 257 -19.42 -11.89 -15.32
N GLN A 258 -20.09 -12.41 -14.30
CA GLN A 258 -21.13 -11.69 -13.55
C GLN A 258 -20.56 -10.82 -12.43
N SER A 259 -19.25 -10.88 -12.16
CA SER A 259 -18.61 -10.07 -11.13
C SER A 259 -18.33 -8.65 -11.59
N PHE A 260 -18.34 -7.73 -10.62
CA PHE A 260 -17.92 -6.35 -10.78
C PHE A 260 -16.93 -5.98 -9.68
N LEU A 261 -15.83 -5.34 -10.06
CA LEU A 261 -14.76 -4.94 -9.16
C LEU A 261 -14.68 -3.41 -9.07
N ILE A 262 -14.68 -2.90 -7.85
CA ILE A 262 -14.24 -1.52 -7.58
C ILE A 262 -12.77 -1.60 -7.14
N SER A 263 -11.88 -1.09 -7.98
CA SER A 263 -10.50 -0.79 -7.63
C SER A 263 -10.47 0.56 -6.92
N ALA A 264 -10.48 0.52 -5.58
CA ALA A 264 -10.49 1.70 -4.74
C ALA A 264 -9.05 2.08 -4.37
N ASP A 265 -8.59 3.20 -4.89
CA ASP A 265 -7.26 3.74 -4.65
C ASP A 265 -7.29 5.27 -4.80
N MET A 266 -6.52 6.00 -4.02
CA MET A 266 -6.62 7.45 -3.87
C MET A 266 -6.49 8.20 -5.21
N ALA A 267 -7.01 9.43 -5.27
CA ALA A 267 -7.03 10.27 -6.46
C ALA A 267 -6.35 11.61 -6.21
N HIS A 268 -5.83 12.25 -7.26
CA HIS A 268 -5.16 13.55 -7.14
C HIS A 268 -6.19 14.70 -7.13
N ALA A 269 -6.35 15.36 -5.99
CA ALA A 269 -7.09 16.61 -5.91
C ALA A 269 -6.37 17.73 -6.69
N LEU A 270 -7.12 18.72 -7.16
CA LEU A 270 -6.57 19.92 -7.78
C LEU A 270 -5.68 20.66 -6.77
N HIS A 271 -4.38 20.69 -7.04
CA HIS A 271 -3.44 21.36 -6.15
C HIS A 271 -3.49 22.88 -6.38
N PRO A 272 -3.82 23.71 -5.37
CA PRO A 272 -4.03 25.16 -5.56
C PRO A 272 -2.77 25.91 -6.03
N ASN A 273 -1.59 25.43 -5.66
CA ASN A 273 -0.30 26.02 -6.08
C ASN A 273 0.27 25.43 -7.39
N TYR A 274 -0.37 24.40 -7.97
CA TYR A 274 0.11 23.70 -9.17
C TYR A 274 -1.07 23.30 -10.07
N THR A 275 -2.01 24.24 -10.28
CA THR A 275 -3.25 23.99 -11.02
C THR A 275 -3.02 23.61 -12.48
N ASP A 276 -1.85 23.96 -13.04
CA ASP A 276 -1.43 23.62 -14.40
C ASP A 276 -1.22 22.11 -14.62
N LYS A 277 -1.13 21.32 -13.54
CA LYS A 277 -0.92 19.86 -13.59
C LYS A 277 -2.19 19.05 -13.85
N HIS A 278 -3.37 19.65 -13.72
CA HIS A 278 -4.64 19.00 -14.03
C HIS A 278 -5.18 19.41 -15.40
N ASP A 279 -5.98 18.53 -15.99
CA ASP A 279 -6.92 18.95 -17.03
C ASP A 279 -8.03 19.78 -16.38
N ALA A 280 -8.35 20.93 -16.97
CA ALA A 280 -9.26 21.90 -16.35
C ALA A 280 -10.69 21.38 -16.15
N LEU A 281 -11.12 20.38 -16.92
CA LEU A 281 -12.44 19.76 -16.82
C LEU A 281 -12.45 18.47 -16.00
N HIS A 282 -11.27 17.97 -15.61
CA HIS A 282 -11.10 16.73 -14.85
C HIS A 282 -10.20 16.96 -13.63
N ALA A 283 -10.54 18.00 -12.87
CA ALA A 283 -9.81 18.50 -11.71
C ALA A 283 -10.62 18.28 -10.42
N PRO A 284 -10.43 17.15 -9.71
CA PRO A 284 -11.20 16.84 -8.51
C PRO A 284 -11.01 17.88 -7.41
N ALA A 285 -12.12 18.29 -6.79
CA ALA A 285 -12.13 19.10 -5.59
C ALA A 285 -12.22 18.21 -4.34
N PHE A 286 -11.84 18.76 -3.19
CA PHE A 286 -12.19 18.15 -1.91
C PHE A 286 -13.71 18.21 -1.68
N GLN A 287 -14.19 17.31 -0.82
CA GLN A 287 -15.60 17.18 -0.41
C GLN A 287 -16.58 16.94 -1.58
N GLY A 288 -16.08 16.62 -2.76
CA GLY A 288 -16.87 16.35 -3.96
C GLY A 288 -17.25 14.87 -4.13
N GLY A 289 -16.76 13.99 -3.26
CA GLY A 289 -17.00 12.56 -3.32
C GLY A 289 -15.98 11.80 -4.16
N LEU A 290 -16.21 10.49 -4.33
CA LEU A 290 -15.28 9.60 -5.03
C LEU A 290 -15.08 10.04 -6.48
N VAL A 291 -13.82 9.98 -6.90
CA VAL A 291 -13.35 10.36 -8.23
C VAL A 291 -13.29 9.12 -9.10
N LEU A 292 -14.01 9.10 -10.23
CA LEU A 292 -13.86 8.12 -11.30
C LEU A 292 -12.58 8.42 -12.09
N LYS A 293 -11.64 7.47 -12.09
CA LYS A 293 -10.33 7.62 -12.72
C LYS A 293 -10.36 7.02 -14.13
N HIS A 294 -10.17 7.84 -15.15
CA HIS A 294 -10.19 7.43 -16.57
C HIS A 294 -8.81 7.47 -17.19
N ASN A 295 -8.48 6.42 -17.95
CA ASN A 295 -7.32 6.42 -18.84
C ASN A 295 -7.48 5.34 -19.91
N SER A 296 -7.72 5.73 -21.16
CA SER A 296 -7.96 4.76 -22.25
C SER A 296 -6.78 3.84 -22.53
N ASN A 297 -5.55 4.22 -22.15
CA ASN A 297 -4.36 3.36 -22.22
C ASN A 297 -4.30 2.32 -21.08
N GLN A 298 -5.42 2.11 -20.37
CA GLN A 298 -5.58 1.09 -19.33
C GLN A 298 -4.60 1.27 -18.16
N ARG A 299 -4.27 2.52 -17.82
CA ARG A 299 -3.68 2.86 -16.50
C ARG A 299 -4.71 2.74 -15.37
N TYR A 300 -5.97 2.86 -15.76
CA TYR A 300 -7.17 2.60 -14.97
C TYR A 300 -8.09 1.71 -15.83
N ALA A 301 -8.80 0.76 -15.22
CA ALA A 301 -9.68 -0.18 -15.91
C ALA A 301 -11.08 0.39 -16.22
N THR A 302 -11.36 1.61 -15.73
CA THR A 302 -12.62 2.32 -15.95
C THR A 302 -12.95 2.46 -17.43
N ASN A 303 -14.18 2.11 -17.79
CA ASN A 303 -14.76 2.36 -19.11
C ASN A 303 -16.19 2.91 -18.97
N ALA A 304 -16.86 3.17 -20.10
CA ALA A 304 -18.20 3.77 -20.10
C ALA A 304 -19.23 2.94 -19.32
N ILE A 305 -19.18 1.61 -19.41
CA ILE A 305 -20.11 0.71 -18.73
C ILE A 305 -19.85 0.73 -17.22
N SER A 306 -18.59 0.53 -16.82
CA SER A 306 -18.24 0.46 -15.40
C SER A 306 -18.42 1.81 -14.69
N ALA A 307 -18.11 2.92 -15.36
CA ALA A 307 -18.40 4.26 -14.87
C ALA A 307 -19.90 4.55 -14.78
N ALA A 308 -20.71 4.12 -15.74
CA ALA A 308 -22.16 4.35 -15.72
C ALA A 308 -22.84 3.62 -14.55
N LEU A 309 -22.48 2.35 -14.32
CA LEU A 309 -22.97 1.58 -13.17
C LEU A 309 -22.58 2.24 -11.84
N PHE A 310 -21.32 2.66 -11.70
CA PHE A 310 -20.84 3.34 -10.50
C PHE A 310 -21.56 4.69 -10.27
N ARG A 311 -21.74 5.49 -11.31
CA ARG A 311 -22.54 6.74 -11.26
C ARG A 311 -23.98 6.47 -10.83
N GLU A 312 -24.59 5.40 -11.32
CA GLU A 312 -25.98 5.07 -11.02
C GLU A 312 -26.14 4.62 -9.56
N VAL A 313 -25.17 3.89 -8.98
CA VAL A 313 -25.12 3.61 -7.54
C VAL A 313 -25.09 4.92 -6.74
N GLY A 314 -24.17 5.82 -7.07
CA GLY A 314 -24.07 7.13 -6.42
C GLY A 314 -25.37 7.94 -6.51
N ARG A 315 -25.97 7.99 -7.71
CA ARG A 315 -27.25 8.70 -7.96
C ARG A 315 -28.39 8.15 -7.11
N ARG A 316 -28.55 6.82 -7.02
CA ARG A 316 -29.59 6.17 -6.21
C ARG A 316 -29.40 6.44 -4.71
N ALA A 317 -28.15 6.58 -4.27
CA ALA A 317 -27.80 6.87 -2.88
C ALA A 317 -27.73 8.36 -2.53
N GLY A 318 -27.86 9.26 -3.51
CA GLY A 318 -27.65 10.70 -3.31
C GLY A 318 -26.21 11.07 -2.98
N VAL A 319 -25.23 10.29 -3.43
CA VAL A 319 -23.80 10.51 -3.21
C VAL A 319 -23.15 11.04 -4.50
N PRO A 320 -22.50 12.21 -4.48
CA PRO A 320 -21.82 12.77 -5.63
C PRO A 320 -20.58 11.95 -6.01
N VAL A 321 -20.21 12.04 -7.28
CA VAL A 321 -18.94 11.53 -7.81
C VAL A 321 -18.31 12.60 -8.71
N GLN A 322 -17.00 12.50 -8.89
CA GLN A 322 -16.20 13.42 -9.70
C GLN A 322 -15.51 12.64 -10.83
N GLU A 323 -14.93 13.35 -11.78
CA GLU A 323 -14.23 12.77 -12.92
C GLU A 323 -12.76 13.19 -12.92
N PHE A 324 -11.86 12.25 -13.18
CA PHE A 324 -10.43 12.49 -13.36
C PHE A 324 -9.92 11.85 -14.65
N CYS A 325 -9.17 12.62 -15.41
CA CYS A 325 -8.40 12.18 -16.56
C CYS A 325 -7.11 13.00 -16.58
N VAL A 326 -5.98 12.32 -16.72
CA VAL A 326 -4.68 12.99 -16.82
C VAL A 326 -4.62 13.80 -18.11
N ARG A 327 -3.86 14.90 -18.10
CA ARG A 327 -3.53 15.62 -19.33
C ARG A 327 -2.81 14.69 -20.31
N ASN A 328 -3.06 14.87 -21.61
CA ASN A 328 -2.45 14.03 -22.66
C ASN A 328 -0.91 14.13 -22.73
N ASP A 329 -0.32 15.22 -22.23
CA ASP A 329 1.12 15.47 -22.23
C ASP A 329 1.82 14.99 -20.94
N MET A 330 1.12 14.30 -20.04
CA MET A 330 1.64 13.82 -18.77
C MET A 330 1.38 12.31 -18.58
N PRO A 331 2.37 11.55 -18.08
CA PRO A 331 2.14 10.16 -17.71
C PRO A 331 1.31 10.06 -16.43
N CYS A 332 0.70 8.89 -16.21
CA CYS A 332 -0.09 8.57 -15.02
C CYS A 332 0.40 7.25 -14.39
N GLY A 333 0.32 7.18 -13.06
CA GLY A 333 0.46 5.92 -12.32
C GLY A 333 -0.54 4.87 -12.80
N SER A 334 -0.29 3.60 -12.47
CA SER A 334 -1.26 2.51 -12.62
C SER A 334 -1.85 2.21 -11.25
N THR A 335 -2.88 1.37 -11.21
CA THR A 335 -3.42 0.79 -9.97
C THR A 335 -3.47 -0.73 -10.08
N ILE A 336 -4.01 -1.38 -9.05
CA ILE A 336 -4.42 -2.79 -9.09
C ILE A 336 -5.59 -3.08 -10.05
N GLY A 337 -6.34 -2.06 -10.49
CA GLY A 337 -7.55 -2.22 -11.29
C GLY A 337 -7.29 -2.95 -12.61
N PRO A 338 -6.39 -2.45 -13.48
CA PRO A 338 -6.00 -3.16 -14.70
C PRO A 338 -5.41 -4.56 -14.45
N ILE A 339 -4.64 -4.73 -13.36
CA ILE A 339 -4.01 -6.02 -13.00
C ILE A 339 -5.09 -7.06 -12.73
N LEU A 340 -6.06 -6.73 -11.86
CA LEU A 340 -7.16 -7.63 -11.50
C LEU A 340 -8.14 -7.82 -12.66
N ALA A 341 -8.46 -6.77 -13.41
CA ALA A 341 -9.33 -6.86 -14.58
C ALA A 341 -8.75 -7.84 -15.61
N HIS A 342 -7.44 -7.79 -15.86
CA HIS A 342 -6.74 -8.72 -16.74
C HIS A 342 -6.75 -10.16 -16.19
N ASN A 343 -6.37 -10.33 -14.92
CA ASN A 343 -6.20 -11.66 -14.31
C ASN A 343 -7.53 -12.41 -14.08
N LEU A 344 -8.62 -11.68 -13.83
CA LEU A 344 -9.93 -12.24 -13.52
C LEU A 344 -10.90 -12.20 -14.71
N GLY A 345 -10.72 -11.25 -15.64
CA GLY A 345 -11.70 -10.99 -16.70
C GLY A 345 -12.98 -10.31 -16.20
N CYS A 346 -12.91 -9.63 -15.06
CA CYS A 346 -14.05 -8.95 -14.42
C CYS A 346 -14.18 -7.50 -14.88
N ARG A 347 -15.43 -7.01 -15.00
CA ARG A 347 -15.68 -5.57 -15.19
C ARG A 347 -15.15 -4.81 -13.99
N THR A 348 -14.35 -3.78 -14.24
CA THR A 348 -13.65 -3.05 -13.18
C THR A 348 -13.81 -1.55 -13.36
N VAL A 349 -13.97 -0.84 -12.25
CA VAL A 349 -13.93 0.63 -12.18
C VAL A 349 -12.84 1.05 -11.20
N ASP A 350 -12.04 2.04 -11.58
CA ASP A 350 -11.04 2.65 -10.72
C ASP A 350 -11.58 3.96 -10.15
N VAL A 351 -11.57 4.04 -8.81
CA VAL A 351 -12.10 5.18 -8.07
C VAL A 351 -11.20 5.55 -6.91
N GLY A 352 -11.28 6.79 -6.45
CA GLY A 352 -10.47 7.26 -5.32
C GLY A 352 -11.02 8.47 -4.60
N MET A 353 -10.69 8.60 -3.32
CA MET A 353 -10.90 9.87 -2.62
C MET A 353 -9.85 10.89 -3.07
N PRO A 354 -10.23 12.16 -3.29
CA PRO A 354 -9.29 13.20 -3.66
C PRO A 354 -8.34 13.51 -2.48
N GLN A 355 -7.03 13.49 -2.74
CA GLN A 355 -6.00 13.89 -1.79
C GLN A 355 -4.92 14.76 -2.43
N LEU A 356 -4.15 15.42 -1.57
CA LEU A 356 -2.90 16.09 -1.90
C LEU A 356 -1.72 15.34 -1.28
N SER A 357 -0.53 15.64 -1.80
CA SER A 357 0.75 15.13 -1.28
C SER A 357 0.85 13.61 -1.23
N MET A 358 0.23 12.90 -2.19
CA MET A 358 0.32 11.44 -2.35
C MET A 358 1.78 10.95 -2.30
N HIS A 359 2.00 9.85 -1.59
CA HIS A 359 3.31 9.27 -1.25
C HIS A 359 4.19 10.12 -0.30
N SER A 360 3.65 11.18 0.32
CA SER A 360 4.32 11.86 1.43
C SER A 360 4.21 11.03 2.71
N ILE A 361 5.18 11.22 3.63
CA ILE A 361 5.04 10.69 4.99
C ILE A 361 3.80 11.25 5.72
N ARG A 362 3.27 12.40 5.27
CA ARG A 362 2.06 13.02 5.81
C ARG A 362 1.23 13.64 4.70
N GLU A 363 0.10 13.02 4.41
CA GLU A 363 -0.78 13.33 3.30
C GLU A 363 -1.99 14.14 3.79
N MET A 364 -2.82 14.60 2.85
CA MET A 364 -3.96 15.47 3.13
C MET A 364 -5.19 15.08 2.28
N ALA A 365 -6.31 14.77 2.93
CA ALA A 365 -7.60 14.54 2.28
C ALA A 365 -8.73 15.36 2.93
N GLY A 366 -9.89 15.46 2.28
CA GLY A 366 -11.09 16.06 2.87
C GLY A 366 -11.78 15.11 3.85
N VAL A 367 -12.32 15.64 4.95
CA VAL A 367 -13.08 14.84 5.94
C VAL A 367 -14.35 14.24 5.31
N ASP A 368 -15.10 15.05 4.56
CA ASP A 368 -16.35 14.59 3.95
C ASP A 368 -16.11 13.52 2.88
N ASP A 369 -14.97 13.54 2.19
CA ASP A 369 -14.63 12.53 1.19
C ASP A 369 -14.57 11.12 1.80
N VAL A 370 -14.12 10.98 3.05
CA VAL A 370 -14.13 9.71 3.79
C VAL A 370 -15.55 9.20 4.01
N LEU A 371 -16.45 10.09 4.44
CA LEU A 371 -17.87 9.75 4.66
C LEU A 371 -18.59 9.43 3.34
N LEU A 372 -18.33 10.21 2.30
CA LEU A 372 -18.91 10.01 0.98
C LEU A 372 -18.43 8.70 0.35
N ALA A 373 -17.15 8.35 0.49
CA ALA A 373 -16.60 7.07 0.04
C ALA A 373 -17.27 5.89 0.75
N TYR A 374 -17.34 5.92 2.09
CA TYR A 374 -18.05 4.91 2.87
C TYR A 374 -19.52 4.76 2.42
N ARG A 375 -20.25 5.87 2.25
CA ARG A 375 -21.65 5.83 1.81
C ARG A 375 -21.79 5.23 0.41
N HIS A 376 -20.87 5.55 -0.50
CA HIS A 376 -20.88 5.00 -1.84
C HIS A 376 -20.63 3.49 -1.84
N PHE A 377 -19.61 3.02 -1.11
CA PHE A 377 -19.33 1.58 -1.01
C PHE A 377 -20.46 0.81 -0.32
N LEU A 378 -21.09 1.40 0.70
CA LEU A 378 -22.25 0.80 1.37
C LEU A 378 -23.43 0.66 0.39
N ALA A 379 -23.69 1.69 -0.41
CA ALA A 379 -24.73 1.67 -1.44
C ALA A 379 -24.43 0.65 -2.54
N PHE A 380 -23.16 0.54 -2.96
CA PHE A 380 -22.71 -0.47 -3.91
C PHE A 380 -23.04 -1.87 -3.38
N PHE A 381 -22.57 -2.22 -2.17
CA PHE A 381 -22.84 -3.54 -1.60
C PHE A 381 -24.33 -3.85 -1.50
N ARG A 382 -25.17 -2.87 -1.17
CA ARG A 382 -26.61 -3.11 -0.97
C ARG A 382 -27.44 -3.19 -2.24
N THR A 383 -27.04 -2.51 -3.31
CA THR A 383 -27.93 -2.28 -4.47
C THR A 383 -27.36 -2.70 -5.80
N PHE A 384 -26.07 -3.03 -5.86
CA PHE A 384 -25.39 -3.27 -7.13
C PHE A 384 -25.95 -4.49 -7.88
N SER A 385 -26.23 -5.59 -7.19
CA SER A 385 -26.75 -6.82 -7.82
C SER A 385 -28.06 -6.58 -8.58
N GLU A 386 -28.99 -5.81 -8.01
CA GLU A 386 -30.25 -5.43 -8.66
C GLU A 386 -30.02 -4.47 -9.85
N LEU A 387 -29.11 -3.52 -9.70
CA LEU A 387 -28.74 -2.59 -10.76
C LEU A 387 -28.09 -3.33 -11.95
N ASP A 388 -27.14 -4.21 -11.67
CA ASP A 388 -26.39 -4.93 -12.70
C ASP A 388 -27.30 -5.85 -13.53
N ALA A 389 -28.26 -6.51 -12.87
CA ALA A 389 -29.27 -7.32 -13.53
C ALA A 389 -30.21 -6.52 -14.46
N SER A 390 -30.29 -5.19 -14.30
CA SER A 390 -31.11 -4.31 -15.15
C SER A 390 -30.39 -3.85 -16.42
N LEU A 391 -29.08 -4.10 -16.54
CA LEU A 391 -28.27 -3.64 -17.66
C LEU A 391 -28.15 -4.73 -18.73
N ASP A 392 -28.59 -4.42 -19.95
CA ASP A 392 -28.32 -5.24 -21.13
C ASP A 392 -27.26 -4.56 -22.01
N ILE A 393 -26.08 -5.18 -22.10
CA ILE A 393 -24.94 -4.69 -22.88
C ILE A 393 -24.56 -5.60 -24.05
N ASP A 394 -24.95 -6.87 -24.02
CA ASP A 394 -24.47 -7.89 -24.95
C ASP A 394 -25.58 -8.55 -25.78
N SER A 395 -26.86 -8.39 -25.40
CA SER A 395 -27.96 -9.11 -26.08
C SER A 395 -28.47 -8.41 -27.35
N LEU A 396 -28.16 -7.13 -27.51
CA LEU A 396 -28.61 -6.34 -28.66
C LEU A 396 -27.76 -6.64 -29.91
N PRO A 397 -28.38 -6.87 -31.07
CA PRO A 397 -27.63 -7.00 -32.32
C PRO A 397 -26.90 -5.69 -32.64
N PRO A 398 -25.71 -5.76 -33.28
CA PRO A 398 -25.01 -4.55 -33.69
C PRO A 398 -25.92 -3.68 -34.57
N PRO A 399 -25.95 -2.35 -34.36
CA PRO A 399 -26.80 -1.48 -35.16
C PRO A 399 -26.41 -1.55 -36.65
N ASP A 400 -27.38 -1.42 -37.56
CA ASP A 400 -27.11 -1.26 -39.01
C ASP A 400 -26.48 0.12 -39.25
N ILE A 401 -25.16 0.22 -39.07
CA ILE A 401 -24.41 1.46 -39.29
C ILE A 401 -24.25 1.65 -40.79
N LYS A 402 -25.07 2.55 -41.37
CA LYS A 402 -24.92 2.94 -42.79
C LYS A 402 -23.49 3.43 -43.05
N GLY A 403 -22.78 2.77 -43.97
CA GLY A 403 -21.42 3.13 -44.37
C GLY A 403 -20.31 2.27 -43.77
N THR A 404 -20.62 1.30 -42.91
CA THR A 404 -19.66 0.24 -42.55
C THR A 404 -19.64 -0.84 -43.62
N ILE A 405 -18.47 -1.46 -43.82
CA ILE A 405 -18.34 -2.63 -44.68
C ILE A 405 -19.26 -3.71 -44.10
N ARG A 406 -20.32 -4.07 -44.82
CA ARG A 406 -21.10 -5.27 -44.49
C ARG A 406 -20.16 -6.44 -44.75
N GLU A 407 -19.69 -7.09 -43.69
CA GLU A 407 -19.02 -8.37 -43.86
C GLU A 407 -20.01 -9.30 -44.61
N PRO A 408 -19.66 -9.83 -45.79
CA PRO A 408 -20.49 -10.85 -46.40
C PRO A 408 -20.59 -12.01 -45.41
N ALA A 409 -21.81 -12.52 -45.21
CA ALA A 409 -22.06 -13.64 -44.31
C ALA A 409 -21.02 -14.75 -44.59
N CYS A 410 -20.20 -15.07 -43.59
CA CYS A 410 -19.19 -16.09 -43.70
C CYS A 410 -19.88 -17.43 -44.02
N SER A 411 -19.73 -17.91 -45.25
CA SER A 411 -20.32 -19.16 -45.72
C SER A 411 -19.51 -20.39 -45.32
N HIS A 412 -18.72 -20.31 -44.25
CA HIS A 412 -18.00 -21.46 -43.72
C HIS A 412 -18.86 -22.19 -42.69
N VAL A 413 -19.45 -23.27 -43.17
CA VAL A 413 -19.90 -24.40 -42.34
C VAL A 413 -18.67 -24.93 -41.59
N HIS A 414 -18.74 -24.96 -40.26
CA HIS A 414 -17.90 -25.82 -39.42
C HIS A 414 -18.80 -26.75 -38.62
#